data_AF-A0A8T6WEB1-F1
#
_entry.id   AF-A0A8T6WEB1-F1
#
_cell.length_a   1.000
_cell.length_b   1.000
_cell.length_c   1.000
_cell.angle_alpha   90.00
_cell.angle_beta   90.00
_cell.angle_gamma   90.00
#
_symmetry.space_group_name_H-M   'P 1'
#
loop_
_entity.id
_entity.type
_entity.pdbx_description
1 polymer ?
#
loop_
_entity_poly.entity_id
_entity_poly.type
_entity_poly.pdbx_seq_one_letter_code
_entity_poly.pdbx_strand_id
1 'polypeptide(L)'
;MSEKFAKKWGEGKDGTPLSTRIKEAVRSPGALKPRLDYAVKRIQLQIGRLDKATDHFSERDKSIFARIVNAYSKHDMARANVFANELAAMRKMEKTIIHARLALEQIVLRLSTVSELGDVVSTLAPAVGVMRSVKDGM
;
A
#
# COMPACT_ATOMS: atom_id res chain seq x y z
N MET A 1 -20.36 -0.92 18.80
CA MET A 1 -19.89 -0.95 17.40
C MET A 1 -20.84 -1.82 16.61
N SER A 2 -21.35 -1.28 15.48
CA SER A 2 -22.74 -1.42 15.04
C SER A 2 -22.86 -2.30 13.79
N GLU A 3 -23.96 -3.04 13.65
CA GLU A 3 -24.44 -3.74 12.44
C GLU A 3 -24.23 -2.96 11.13
N LYS A 4 -24.22 -1.62 11.20
CA LYS A 4 -23.87 -0.71 10.10
C LYS A 4 -22.49 -0.99 9.49
N PHE A 5 -21.54 -1.49 10.27
CA PHE A 5 -20.21 -1.88 9.80
C PHE A 5 -20.27 -3.20 9.02
N ALA A 6 -20.91 -4.23 9.56
CA ALA A 6 -21.09 -5.52 8.87
C ALA A 6 -21.80 -5.32 7.52
N LYS A 7 -22.83 -4.46 7.48
CA LYS A 7 -23.53 -4.09 6.24
C LYS A 7 -22.62 -3.42 5.20
N LYS A 8 -21.70 -2.55 5.63
CA LYS A 8 -20.74 -1.87 4.73
C LYS A 8 -19.54 -2.74 4.35
N TRP A 9 -19.32 -3.85 5.04
CA TRP A 9 -18.17 -4.73 4.86
C TRP A 9 -18.32 -5.66 3.65
N GLY A 10 -19.45 -6.37 3.53
CA GLY A 10 -19.59 -7.49 2.59
C GLY A 10 -20.86 -7.55 1.73
N GLU A 11 -21.90 -6.74 1.96
CA GLU A 11 -23.13 -6.85 1.17
C GLU A 11 -22.93 -6.29 -0.26
N GLY A 12 -22.65 -7.21 -1.20
CA GLY A 12 -23.15 -7.11 -2.56
C GLY A 12 -24.67 -7.09 -2.53
N LYS A 13 -25.25 -6.04 -3.09
CA LYS A 13 -26.67 -5.67 -2.97
C LYS A 13 -27.62 -6.62 -3.70
N ASP A 14 -28.09 -7.66 -3.04
CA ASP A 14 -29.32 -8.34 -3.46
C ASP A 14 -30.54 -7.55 -2.96
N GLY A 15 -31.26 -6.89 -3.89
CA GLY A 15 -32.63 -6.40 -3.64
C GLY A 15 -32.91 -4.89 -3.63
N THR A 16 -31.97 -3.97 -3.97
CA THR A 16 -32.27 -2.52 -3.96
C THR A 16 -32.75 -1.98 -5.33
N PRO A 17 -33.85 -1.18 -5.39
CA PRO A 17 -34.36 -0.55 -6.61
C PRO A 17 -33.31 0.27 -7.36
N LEU A 18 -33.39 0.26 -8.70
CA LEU A 18 -32.47 0.96 -9.62
C LEU A 18 -32.32 2.46 -9.32
N SER A 19 -33.40 3.12 -8.87
CA SER A 19 -33.39 4.54 -8.50
C SER A 19 -32.52 4.84 -7.27
N THR A 20 -32.44 3.90 -6.32
CA THR A 20 -31.59 4.01 -5.13
C THR A 20 -30.12 3.76 -5.46
N ARG A 21 -29.81 2.93 -6.47
CA ARG A 21 -28.44 2.67 -6.94
C ARG A 21 -27.76 3.92 -7.50
N ILE A 22 -28.48 4.75 -8.27
CA ILE A 22 -27.94 5.99 -8.84
C ILE A 22 -27.71 7.04 -7.74
N LYS A 23 -28.63 7.15 -6.78
CA LYS A 23 -28.52 8.10 -5.66
C LYS A 23 -27.44 7.70 -4.64
N GLU A 24 -27.21 6.40 -4.45
CA GLU A 24 -26.14 5.89 -3.57
C GLU A 24 -24.77 5.83 -4.23
N ALA A 25 -24.67 5.63 -5.56
CA ALA A 25 -23.39 5.72 -6.27
C ALA A 25 -22.72 7.10 -6.14
N VAL A 26 -23.54 8.15 -5.94
CA VAL A 26 -23.08 9.52 -5.68
C VAL A 26 -22.82 9.79 -4.18
N ARG A 27 -23.36 8.97 -3.26
CA ARG A 27 -23.32 9.23 -1.80
C ARG A 27 -22.54 8.23 -0.95
N SER A 28 -22.20 7.06 -1.46
CA SER A 28 -21.44 6.08 -0.68
C SER A 28 -20.49 5.33 -1.60
N PRO A 29 -19.17 5.41 -1.34
CA PRO A 29 -18.26 4.54 -2.05
C PRO A 29 -18.62 3.09 -1.68
N GLY A 30 -18.55 2.17 -2.65
CA GLY A 30 -19.01 0.77 -2.51
C GLY A 30 -18.43 -0.02 -1.33
N ALA A 31 -18.80 -1.29 -1.22
CA ALA A 31 -18.43 -2.16 -0.09
C ALA A 31 -16.92 -2.05 0.27
N LEU A 32 -16.63 -2.01 1.57
CA LEU A 32 -15.30 -1.68 2.09
C LEU A 32 -14.26 -2.75 1.73
N LYS A 33 -14.61 -4.03 1.82
CA LYS A 33 -13.67 -5.14 1.56
C LYS A 33 -13.14 -5.14 0.12
N PRO A 34 -13.98 -5.08 -0.95
CA PRO A 34 -13.47 -4.97 -2.32
C PRO A 34 -12.57 -3.76 -2.58
N ARG A 35 -12.83 -2.63 -1.91
CA ARG A 35 -12.01 -1.42 -2.04
C ARG A 35 -10.66 -1.59 -1.34
N LEU A 36 -10.65 -2.26 -0.20
CA LEU A 36 -9.44 -2.61 0.55
C LEU A 36 -8.56 -3.55 -0.28
N ASP A 37 -9.14 -4.61 -0.83
CA ASP A 37 -8.45 -5.59 -1.69
C ASP A 37 -7.87 -4.92 -2.94
N TYR A 38 -8.65 -4.04 -3.57
CA TYR A 38 -8.17 -3.24 -4.70
C TYR A 38 -6.98 -2.34 -4.31
N ALA A 39 -7.06 -1.67 -3.15
CA ALA A 39 -5.97 -0.84 -2.66
C ALA A 39 -4.70 -1.66 -2.39
N VAL A 40 -4.82 -2.81 -1.72
CA VAL A 40 -3.70 -3.73 -1.45
C VAL A 40 -3.04 -4.15 -2.76
N LYS A 41 -3.81 -4.60 -3.76
CA LYS A 41 -3.29 -4.97 -5.09
C LYS A 41 -2.55 -3.82 -5.76
N ARG A 42 -3.10 -2.60 -5.69
CA ARG A 42 -2.45 -1.40 -6.26
C ARG A 42 -1.14 -1.07 -5.56
N ILE A 43 -1.07 -1.22 -4.24
CA ILE A 43 0.16 -0.98 -3.46
C ILE A 43 1.22 -2.04 -3.81
N GLN A 44 0.85 -3.32 -3.89
CA GLN A 44 1.76 -4.40 -4.31
C GLN A 44 2.38 -4.14 -5.69
N LEU A 45 1.58 -3.62 -6.64
CA LEU A 45 2.12 -3.20 -7.94
C LEU A 45 3.14 -2.05 -7.84
N GLN A 46 2.97 -1.12 -6.89
CA GLN A 46 3.97 -0.07 -6.67
C GLN A 46 5.24 -0.62 -6.00
N ILE A 47 5.12 -1.54 -5.04
CA ILE A 47 6.27 -2.22 -4.42
C ILE A 47 7.13 -2.86 -5.51
N GLY A 48 6.52 -3.64 -6.41
CA GLY A 48 7.27 -4.27 -7.51
C GLY A 48 7.89 -3.28 -8.51
N ARG A 49 7.38 -2.05 -8.61
CA ARG A 49 8.02 -0.98 -9.40
C ARG A 49 9.22 -0.38 -8.66
N LEU A 50 9.11 -0.21 -7.34
CA LEU A 50 10.21 0.27 -6.50
C LEU A 50 11.35 -0.77 -6.44
N ASP A 51 11.04 -2.06 -6.46
CA ASP A 51 12.05 -3.13 -6.57
C ASP A 51 12.89 -2.97 -7.85
N LYS A 52 12.22 -2.91 -9.00
CA LYS A 52 12.88 -2.69 -10.30
C LYS A 52 13.69 -1.40 -10.34
N ALA A 53 13.17 -0.33 -9.71
CA ALA A 53 13.92 0.91 -9.61
C ALA A 53 15.19 0.71 -8.78
N THR A 54 15.08 0.05 -7.62
CA THR A 54 16.23 -0.25 -6.74
C THR A 54 17.33 -1.00 -7.48
N ASP A 55 16.98 -2.06 -8.23
CA ASP A 55 17.93 -2.81 -9.05
C ASP A 55 18.63 -1.91 -10.07
N HIS A 56 17.87 -1.07 -10.77
CA HIS A 56 18.41 -0.12 -11.75
C HIS A 56 19.36 0.92 -11.12
N PHE A 57 19.00 1.46 -9.95
CA PHE A 57 19.87 2.39 -9.21
C PHE A 57 21.16 1.70 -8.75
N SER A 58 21.09 0.44 -8.31
CA SER A 58 22.25 -0.35 -7.88
C SER A 58 23.22 -0.64 -9.04
N GLU A 59 22.70 -1.02 -10.21
CA GLU A 59 23.52 -1.20 -11.41
C GLU A 59 24.22 0.09 -11.84
N ARG A 60 23.48 1.20 -11.77
CA ARG A 60 24.00 2.51 -12.16
C ARG A 60 25.01 3.05 -11.15
N ASP A 61 24.86 2.78 -9.85
CA ASP A 61 25.88 3.04 -8.81
C ASP A 61 27.21 2.37 -9.19
N LYS A 62 27.17 1.05 -9.46
CA LYS A 62 28.36 0.27 -9.86
C LYS A 62 29.02 0.84 -11.12
N SER A 63 28.22 1.21 -12.13
CA SER A 63 28.72 1.80 -13.37
C SER A 63 29.40 3.15 -13.15
N ILE A 64 28.78 4.04 -12.35
CA ILE A 64 29.38 5.35 -12.02
C ILE A 64 30.65 5.16 -11.20
N PHE A 65 30.64 4.24 -10.24
CA PHE A 65 31.83 3.92 -9.45
C PHE A 65 33.00 3.46 -10.32
N ALA A 66 32.76 2.57 -11.29
CA ALA A 66 33.79 2.17 -12.26
C ALA A 66 34.34 3.36 -13.07
N ARG A 67 33.47 4.32 -13.44
CA ARG A 67 33.89 5.55 -14.12
C ARG A 67 34.73 6.47 -13.23
N ILE A 68 34.45 6.53 -11.93
CA ILE A 68 35.28 7.25 -10.95
C ILE A 68 36.69 6.64 -10.94
N VAL A 69 36.78 5.31 -10.80
CA VAL A 69 38.08 4.60 -10.79
C VAL A 69 38.86 4.84 -12.08
N ASN A 70 38.19 4.80 -13.25
CA ASN A 70 38.84 5.08 -14.54
C ASN A 70 39.36 6.53 -14.63
N ALA A 71 38.58 7.52 -14.20
CA ALA A 71 39.00 8.92 -14.20
C ALA A 71 40.19 9.15 -13.25
N TYR A 72 40.17 8.54 -12.07
CA TYR A 72 41.29 8.55 -11.13
C TYR A 72 42.56 7.94 -11.73
N SER A 73 42.45 6.80 -12.42
CA SER A 73 43.62 6.14 -13.05
C SER A 73 44.27 6.97 -14.16
N LYS A 74 43.51 7.89 -14.76
CA LYS A 74 43.99 8.82 -15.79
C LYS A 74 44.43 10.17 -15.21
N HIS A 75 44.48 10.29 -13.88
CA HIS A 75 44.75 11.53 -13.16
C HIS A 75 43.77 12.68 -13.51
N ASP A 76 42.57 12.36 -14.01
CA ASP A 76 41.53 13.34 -14.32
C ASP A 76 40.62 13.57 -13.10
N MET A 77 41.16 14.34 -12.15
CA MET A 77 40.51 14.60 -10.86
C MET A 77 39.21 15.41 -11.00
N ALA A 78 39.15 16.32 -11.98
CA ALA A 78 37.95 17.12 -12.22
C ALA A 78 36.77 16.22 -12.62
N ARG A 79 36.98 15.29 -13.56
CA ARG A 79 35.96 14.35 -14.00
C ARG A 79 35.61 13.32 -12.90
N ALA A 80 36.59 12.87 -12.13
CA ALA A 80 36.35 11.98 -10.99
C ALA A 80 35.42 12.64 -9.94
N ASN A 81 35.63 13.91 -9.62
CA ASN A 81 34.78 14.66 -8.69
C ASN A 81 33.33 14.82 -9.18
N VAL A 82 33.14 15.07 -10.48
CA VAL A 82 31.79 15.15 -11.06
C VAL A 82 31.05 13.80 -10.91
N PHE A 83 31.71 12.68 -11.23
CA PHE A 83 31.10 11.36 -11.06
C PHE A 83 30.85 11.00 -9.59
N ALA A 84 31.70 11.43 -8.66
CA ALA A 84 31.50 11.22 -7.23
C ALA A 84 30.24 11.93 -6.70
N ASN A 85 30.01 13.18 -7.15
CA ASN A 85 28.79 13.91 -6.81
C ASN A 85 27.52 13.21 -7.33
N GLU A 86 27.56 12.72 -8.56
CA GLU A 86 26.45 11.95 -9.13
C GLU A 86 26.21 10.64 -8.36
N LEU A 87 27.28 9.93 -7.98
CA LEU A 87 27.18 8.72 -7.17
C LEU A 87 26.52 8.99 -5.81
N ALA A 88 26.86 10.10 -5.16
CA ALA A 88 26.25 10.49 -3.89
C ALA A 88 24.74 10.79 -4.06
N ALA A 89 24.35 11.48 -5.13
CA ALA A 89 22.95 11.74 -5.45
C ALA A 89 22.18 10.44 -5.72
N MET A 90 22.78 9.53 -6.49
CA MET A 90 22.22 8.20 -6.79
C MET A 90 21.95 7.38 -5.52
N ARG A 91 22.91 7.31 -4.59
CA ARG A 91 22.73 6.61 -3.30
C ARG A 91 21.64 7.23 -2.43
N LYS A 92 21.52 8.56 -2.45
CA LYS A 92 20.44 9.26 -1.74
C LYS A 92 19.05 8.90 -2.31
N MET A 93 18.95 8.80 -3.63
CA MET A 93 17.72 8.36 -4.31
C MET A 93 17.40 6.90 -3.97
N GLU A 94 18.39 5.99 -4.06
CA GLU A 94 18.23 4.58 -3.70
C GLU A 94 17.71 4.41 -2.26
N LYS A 95 18.30 5.11 -1.29
CA LYS A 95 17.82 5.09 0.10
C LYS A 95 16.38 5.56 0.23
N THR A 96 15.99 6.58 -0.53
CA THR A 96 14.61 7.11 -0.54
C THR A 96 13.62 6.08 -1.09
N ILE A 97 14.00 5.37 -2.17
CA ILE A 97 13.21 4.30 -2.77
C ILE A 97 13.02 3.14 -1.79
N ILE A 98 14.10 2.71 -1.12
CA ILE A 98 14.05 1.66 -0.10
C ILE A 98 13.10 2.04 1.03
N HIS A 99 13.18 3.26 1.56
CA HIS A 99 12.24 3.72 2.59
C HIS A 99 10.79 3.73 2.11
N ALA A 100 10.53 4.21 0.88
CA ALA A 100 9.19 4.21 0.30
C ALA A 100 8.64 2.78 0.16
N ARG A 101 9.48 1.84 -0.30
CA ARG A 101 9.15 0.41 -0.42
C ARG A 101 8.74 -0.17 0.93
N LEU A 102 9.57 0.02 1.96
CA LEU A 102 9.30 -0.46 3.32
C LEU A 102 8.00 0.13 3.90
N ALA A 103 7.75 1.42 3.66
CA ALA A 103 6.51 2.07 4.08
C ALA A 103 5.28 1.45 3.40
N LEU A 104 5.35 1.16 2.10
CA LEU A 104 4.27 0.49 1.38
C LEU A 104 4.03 -0.95 1.88
N GLU A 105 5.09 -1.71 2.15
CA GLU A 105 4.98 -3.05 2.76
C GLU A 105 4.29 -2.98 4.13
N GLN A 106 4.69 -2.01 4.97
CA GLN A 106 4.05 -1.79 6.26
C GLN A 106 2.55 -1.47 6.12
N ILE A 107 2.17 -0.67 5.13
CA ILE A 107 0.76 -0.38 4.85
C ILE A 107 0.02 -1.65 4.46
N VAL A 108 0.57 -2.49 3.57
CA VAL A 108 -0.05 -3.76 3.17
C VAL A 108 -0.30 -4.67 4.38
N LEU A 109 0.68 -4.80 5.27
CA LEU A 109 0.52 -5.57 6.51
C LEU A 109 -0.62 -5.04 7.37
N ARG A 110 -0.68 -3.73 7.60
CA ARG A 110 -1.76 -3.10 8.39
C ARG A 110 -3.13 -3.28 7.75
N LEU A 111 -3.23 -3.13 6.42
CA LEU A 111 -4.48 -3.35 5.69
C LEU A 111 -4.94 -4.80 5.79
N SER A 112 -4.01 -5.77 5.78
CA SER A 112 -4.32 -7.19 5.97
C SER A 112 -4.91 -7.44 7.36
N THR A 113 -4.30 -6.90 8.41
CA THR A 113 -4.84 -6.98 9.78
C THR A 113 -6.23 -6.35 9.89
N VAL A 114 -6.46 -5.19 9.25
CA VAL A 114 -7.80 -4.56 9.20
C VAL A 114 -8.82 -5.45 8.47
N SER A 115 -8.39 -6.15 7.42
CA SER A 115 -9.23 -7.12 6.70
C SER A 115 -9.65 -8.28 7.59
N GLU A 116 -8.68 -8.91 8.26
CA GLU A 116 -8.92 -10.03 9.17
C GLU A 116 -9.85 -9.63 10.33
N LEU A 117 -9.62 -8.47 10.94
CA LEU A 117 -10.50 -7.94 11.99
C LEU A 117 -11.90 -7.65 11.46
N GLY A 118 -12.03 -7.10 10.25
CA GLY A 118 -13.32 -6.85 9.62
C GLY A 118 -14.13 -8.13 9.41
N ASP A 119 -13.47 -9.21 8.99
CA ASP A 119 -14.08 -10.53 8.84
C ASP A 119 -14.55 -11.11 10.19
N VAL A 120 -13.72 -11.03 11.24
CA VAL A 120 -14.10 -11.45 12.60
C VAL A 120 -15.28 -10.62 13.12
N VAL A 121 -15.28 -9.31 12.94
CA VAL A 121 -16.41 -8.48 13.38
C VAL A 121 -17.69 -8.83 12.60
N SER A 122 -17.59 -9.10 11.29
CA SER A 122 -18.75 -9.45 10.48
C SER A 122 -19.40 -10.76 10.92
N THR A 123 -18.60 -11.72 11.39
CA THR A 123 -19.09 -13.03 11.88
C THR A 123 -19.63 -12.96 13.30
N LEU A 124 -19.00 -12.17 14.19
CA LEU A 124 -19.41 -12.04 15.59
C LEU A 124 -20.55 -11.02 15.82
N ALA A 125 -20.74 -10.05 14.92
CA ALA A 125 -21.71 -8.98 15.10
C ALA A 125 -23.15 -9.47 15.39
N PRO A 126 -23.70 -10.48 14.68
CA PRO A 126 -25.03 -11.01 14.96
C PRO A 126 -25.15 -11.64 16.35
N ALA A 127 -24.15 -12.43 16.78
CA ALA A 127 -24.14 -13.07 18.10
C ALA A 127 -24.10 -12.03 19.24
N VAL A 128 -23.32 -10.96 19.08
CA VAL A 128 -23.30 -9.84 20.03
C VAL A 128 -24.63 -9.09 20.06
N GLY A 129 -25.34 -8.99 18.93
CA GLY A 129 -26.68 -8.42 18.85
C GLY A 129 -27.68 -9.21 19.69
N VAL A 130 -27.72 -10.53 19.54
CA VAL A 130 -28.60 -11.42 20.29
C VAL A 130 -28.33 -11.36 21.81
N MET A 131 -27.06 -11.35 22.22
CA MET A 131 -26.73 -11.25 23.66
C MET A 131 -27.20 -9.93 24.28
N ARG A 132 -27.16 -8.81 23.54
CA ARG A 132 -27.71 -7.53 24.03
C ARG A 132 -29.22 -7.56 24.16
N SER A 133 -29.93 -8.11 23.18
CA SER A 133 -31.40 -8.21 23.26
C SER A 133 -31.86 -9.08 24.42
N VAL A 134 -31.10 -10.12 24.80
CA VAL A 134 -31.40 -10.94 25.99
C VAL A 134 -31.11 -10.17 27.28
N LYS A 135 -29.99 -9.42 27.36
CA LYS A 135 -29.64 -8.61 28.53
C LYS A 135 -30.66 -7.49 28.79
N ASP A 136 -31.15 -6.83 27.73
CA ASP A 136 -32.10 -5.73 27.84
C ASP A 136 -33.56 -6.21 27.93
N GLY A 137 -33.81 -7.49 27.64
CA GLY A 137 -35.12 -8.15 27.65
C GLY A 137 -35.42 -8.96 28.92
N MET A 138 -34.58 -8.83 29.96
CA MET A 138 -34.85 -9.20 31.35
C MET A 138 -34.83 -7.96 32.23
#